data_AF-A0ABD4Q4E7-F1
#
_entry.id   AF-A0ABD4Q4E7-F1
#
_cell.length_a   1.000
_cell.length_b   1.000
_cell.length_c   1.000
_cell.angle_alpha   90.00
_cell.angle_beta   90.00
_cell.angle_gamma   90.00
#
_symmetry.space_group_name_H-M   'P 1'
#
loop_
_entity.id
_entity.type
_entity.pdbx_description
1 polymer ?
#
loop_
_entity_poly.entity_id
_entity_poly.type
_entity_poly.pdbx_seq_one_letter_code
_entity_poly.pdbx_strand_id
1 'polypeptide(L)'
;SAWTAVHHAFTSPKPEFMDTFDTDPGSALAYAYDIVCNGNEIGGGSIRIHRRDVQERVFAVMGIGEEEAQEKFGFLLDAFKYGAPPMGGIA
;
A
#
# COMPACT_ATOMS: atom_id res chain seq x y z
N SER A 1 11.35 -11.83 -10.06
CA SER A 1 11.58 -10.38 -9.93
C SER A 1 10.54 -9.86 -8.96
N ALA A 2 10.92 -9.20 -7.88
CA ALA A 2 9.95 -8.58 -6.96
C ALA A 2 9.37 -7.31 -7.60
N TRP A 3 8.11 -6.99 -7.31
CA TRP A 3 7.48 -5.75 -7.74
C TRP A 3 7.82 -4.61 -6.78
N THR A 4 7.75 -3.36 -7.25
CA THR A 4 7.94 -2.18 -6.39
C THR A 4 6.68 -1.32 -6.40
N ALA A 5 6.46 -0.57 -5.32
CA ALA A 5 5.32 0.33 -5.20
C ALA A 5 5.48 1.56 -6.13
N VAL A 6 4.39 1.98 -6.76
CA VAL A 6 4.35 3.17 -7.61
C VAL A 6 4.24 4.47 -6.79
N HIS A 7 3.54 4.44 -5.66
CA HIS A 7 3.43 5.56 -4.72
C HIS A 7 4.20 5.27 -3.43
N HIS A 8 3.66 4.39 -2.59
CA HIS A 8 4.34 3.85 -1.42
C HIS A 8 3.74 2.48 -1.06
N ALA A 9 4.45 1.74 -0.19
CA ALA A 9 4.06 0.38 0.19
C ALA A 9 2.75 0.30 1.01
N PHE A 10 2.22 1.43 1.50
CA PHE A 10 1.02 1.46 2.33
C PHE A 10 -0.24 1.85 1.53
N THR A 11 -0.13 1.95 0.20
CA THR A 11 -1.24 2.38 -0.67
C THR A 11 -2.23 1.24 -0.81
N SER A 12 -3.51 1.52 -0.57
CA SER A 12 -4.55 0.51 -0.70
C SER A 12 -4.76 0.14 -2.17
N PRO A 13 -4.84 -1.16 -2.51
CA PRO A 13 -5.44 -1.58 -3.76
C PRO A 13 -6.91 -1.13 -3.78
N LYS A 14 -7.48 -0.93 -4.96
CA LYS A 14 -8.94 -0.74 -5.07
C LYS A 14 -9.65 -2.05 -4.68
N PRO A 15 -10.91 -2.00 -4.19
CA PRO A 15 -11.60 -3.17 -3.64
C PRO A 15 -11.74 -4.29 -4.67
N GLU A 16 -11.86 -3.95 -5.95
CA GLU A 16 -11.99 -4.91 -7.06
C GLU A 16 -10.75 -5.77 -7.25
N PHE A 17 -9.59 -5.33 -6.77
CA PHE A 17 -8.30 -6.04 -6.90
C PHE A 17 -7.81 -6.63 -5.58
N MET A 18 -8.60 -6.54 -4.50
CA MET A 18 -8.19 -6.97 -3.15
C MET A 18 -7.78 -8.45 -3.11
N ASP A 19 -8.38 -9.28 -3.95
CA ASP A 19 -8.13 -10.72 -4.00
C ASP A 19 -7.07 -11.11 -5.04
N THR A 20 -6.68 -10.20 -5.94
CA THR A 20 -5.84 -10.53 -7.10
C THR A 20 -4.52 -9.77 -7.17
N PHE A 21 -4.33 -8.70 -6.38
CA PHE A 21 -3.16 -7.82 -6.50
C PHE A 21 -1.81 -8.52 -6.23
N ASP A 22 -1.81 -9.65 -5.53
CA ASP A 22 -0.63 -10.45 -5.24
C ASP A 22 -0.36 -11.57 -6.26
N THR A 23 -1.40 -12.02 -6.96
CA THR A 23 -1.27 -13.04 -8.03
C THR A 23 -1.13 -12.43 -9.42
N ASP A 24 -1.76 -11.29 -9.67
CA ASP A 24 -1.70 -10.51 -10.91
C ASP A 24 -1.42 -9.03 -10.60
N PRO A 25 -0.23 -8.71 -10.05
CA PRO A 25 0.13 -7.36 -9.62
C PRO A 25 0.14 -6.33 -10.76
N GLY A 26 0.33 -6.76 -12.01
CA GLY A 26 0.38 -5.86 -13.16
C GLY A 26 -0.98 -5.27 -13.55
N SER A 27 -2.08 -5.95 -13.27
CA SER A 27 -3.44 -5.45 -13.54
C SER A 27 -4.04 -4.67 -12.36
N ALA A 28 -3.44 -4.79 -11.17
CA ALA A 28 -3.97 -4.22 -9.94
C ALA A 28 -3.96 -2.69 -9.95
N LEU A 29 -5.13 -2.09 -9.73
CA LEU A 29 -5.25 -0.64 -9.56
C LEU A 29 -5.20 -0.25 -8.08
N ALA A 30 -4.61 0.92 -7.82
CA ALA A 30 -4.49 1.51 -6.50
C ALA A 30 -5.48 2.66 -6.28
N TYR A 31 -5.80 2.96 -5.03
CA TYR A 31 -6.41 4.23 -4.61
C TYR A 31 -5.34 5.32 -4.42
N ALA A 32 -4.55 5.58 -5.46
CA ALA A 32 -3.59 6.67 -5.53
C ALA A 32 -4.11 7.79 -6.44
N TYR A 33 -3.67 9.01 -6.20
CA TYR A 33 -4.07 10.19 -6.95
C TYR A 33 -2.97 11.26 -6.92
N ASP A 34 -2.76 11.91 -8.06
CA ASP A 34 -1.80 12.99 -8.24
C ASP A 34 -2.51 14.28 -8.63
N ILE A 35 -1.96 15.41 -8.17
CA ILE A 35 -2.35 16.74 -8.63
C ILE A 35 -1.24 17.30 -9.54
N VAL A 36 -1.64 17.66 -10.76
CA VAL A 36 -0.73 18.17 -11.79
C VAL A 36 -1.16 19.57 -12.20
N CYS A 37 -0.20 20.48 -12.24
CA CYS A 37 -0.38 21.85 -12.70
C CYS A 37 0.58 22.15 -13.86
N ASN A 38 0.01 22.49 -15.03
CA ASN A 38 0.76 22.84 -16.24
C ASN A 38 1.88 21.84 -16.59
N GLY A 39 1.62 20.54 -16.46
CA GLY A 39 2.57 19.48 -16.76
C GLY A 39 3.58 19.15 -15.64
N ASN A 40 3.46 19.76 -14.46
CA ASN A 40 4.28 19.46 -13.30
C ASN A 40 3.42 18.84 -12.20
N GLU A 41 3.88 17.72 -11.62
CA GLU A 41 3.29 17.17 -10.40
C GLU A 41 3.57 18.13 -9.24
N ILE A 42 2.52 18.54 -8.53
CA ILE A 42 2.60 19.47 -7.39
C ILE A 42 2.14 18.83 -6.08
N GLY A 43 1.79 17.55 -6.11
CA GLY A 43 1.40 16.78 -4.95
C GLY A 43 0.79 15.43 -5.32
N GLY A 44 0.77 14.52 -4.36
CA GLY A 44 0.39 13.12 -4.57
C GLY A 44 -0.05 12.45 -3.27
N GLY A 45 -0.98 11.51 -3.37
CA GLY A 45 -1.64 10.94 -2.21
C GLY A 45 -2.26 9.58 -2.47
N SER A 46 -2.65 8.92 -1.38
CA SER A 46 -3.41 7.67 -1.49
C SER A 46 -4.24 7.37 -0.26
N ILE A 47 -5.26 6.54 -0.46
CA ILE A 47 -5.94 5.84 0.64
C ILE A 47 -5.00 4.75 1.16
N ARG A 48 -4.91 4.64 2.49
CA ARG A 48 -3.94 3.77 3.17
C ARG A 48 -4.56 2.43 3.54
N ILE A 49 -3.74 1.39 3.50
CA ILE A 49 -4.06 0.09 4.09
C ILE A 49 -4.14 0.26 5.62
N HIS A 50 -5.21 -0.26 6.21
CA HIS A 50 -5.43 -0.25 7.67
C HIS A 50 -5.64 -1.68 8.22
N ARG A 51 -5.43 -2.70 7.39
CA ARG A 51 -5.57 -4.12 7.69
C ARG A 51 -4.23 -4.82 7.57
N ARG A 52 -3.84 -5.55 8.62
CA ARG A 52 -2.53 -6.24 8.70
C ARG A 52 -2.33 -7.25 7.58
N ASP A 53 -3.33 -8.10 7.33
CA ASP A 53 -3.28 -9.17 6.34
C ASP A 53 -3.08 -8.63 4.91
N VAL A 54 -3.72 -7.51 4.59
CA VAL A 54 -3.54 -6.84 3.29
C VAL A 54 -2.14 -6.24 3.18
N GLN A 55 -1.63 -5.61 4.24
CA GLN A 55 -0.29 -5.00 4.24
C GLN A 55 0.82 -6.05 4.09
N GLU A 56 0.68 -7.19 4.77
CA GLU A 56 1.63 -8.32 4.68
C GLU A 56 1.67 -8.92 3.27
N ARG A 57 0.51 -9.05 2.61
CA ARG A 57 0.46 -9.48 1.19
C ARG A 57 1.17 -8.50 0.27
N VAL A 58 1.02 -7.18 0.48
CA VAL A 58 1.76 -6.16 -0.29
C VAL A 58 3.28 -6.28 -0.06
N PHE A 59 3.71 -6.48 1.19
CA PHE A 59 5.13 -6.72 1.48
C PHE A 59 5.67 -7.98 0.81
N ALA A 60 4.90 -9.08 0.80
CA ALA A 60 5.29 -10.30 0.10
C ALA A 60 5.46 -10.10 -1.41
N VAL A 61 4.57 -9.33 -2.05
CA VAL A 61 4.68 -8.94 -3.48
C VAL A 61 5.95 -8.14 -3.76
N MET A 62 6.37 -7.33 -2.79
CA MET A 62 7.63 -6.57 -2.82
C MET A 62 8.86 -7.39 -2.44
N GLY A 63 8.70 -8.67 -2.12
CA GLY A 63 9.80 -9.56 -1.72
C GLY A 63 10.27 -9.36 -0.27
N ILE A 64 9.49 -8.65 0.55
CA ILE A 64 9.77 -8.45 1.98
C ILE A 64 9.12 -9.60 2.75
N GLY A 65 9.93 -10.42 3.41
CA GLY A 65 9.46 -11.54 4.23
C GLY A 65 8.81 -11.08 5.54
N GLU A 66 8.13 -12.00 6.23
CA GLU A 66 7.41 -11.70 7.48
C GLU A 66 8.34 -11.20 8.59
N GLU A 67 9.50 -11.82 8.77
CA GLU A 67 10.50 -11.39 9.77
C GLU A 67 11.03 -9.98 9.48
N GLU A 68 11.36 -9.70 8.23
CA GLU A 68 11.83 -8.38 7.79
C GLU A 68 10.72 -7.32 7.90
N ALA A 69 9.48 -7.67 7.56
CA ALA A 69 8.32 -6.80 7.71
C ALA A 69 8.06 -6.47 9.18
N GLN A 70 8.17 -7.45 10.07
CA GLN A 70 7.99 -7.25 11.51
C GLN A 70 9.15 -6.43 12.11
N GLU A 71 10.39 -6.66 11.69
CA GLU A 71 11.55 -5.90 12.16
C GLU A 71 11.46 -4.42 11.76
N LYS A 72 11.12 -4.15 10.49
CA LYS A 72 11.11 -2.77 9.94
C LYS A 72 9.83 -2.02 10.20
N PHE A 73 8.68 -2.71 10.18
CA PHE A 73 7.34 -2.10 10.21
C PHE A 73 6.45 -2.65 11.32
N GLY A 74 6.97 -3.48 12.23
CA GLY A 74 6.18 -4.11 13.30
C GLY A 74 5.42 -3.12 14.16
N PHE A 75 6.00 -1.95 14.45
CA PHE A 75 5.31 -0.90 15.21
C PHE A 75 3.99 -0.44 14.55
N LEU A 76 3.95 -0.38 13.21
CA LEU A 76 2.77 0.01 12.45
C LEU A 76 1.81 -1.18 12.28
N LEU A 77 2.35 -2.36 11.98
CA LEU A 77 1.56 -3.59 11.82
C LEU A 77 0.83 -3.97 13.12
N ASP A 78 1.47 -3.76 14.26
CA ASP A 78 0.85 -3.96 15.57
C ASP A 78 -0.20 -2.89 15.87
N ALA A 79 0.02 -1.64 15.44
CA ALA A 79 -0.97 -0.56 15.59
C ALA A 79 -2.30 -0.88 14.88
N PHE A 80 -2.27 -1.57 13.74
CA PHE A 80 -3.49 -1.99 13.04
C PHE A 80 -4.42 -2.87 13.89
N LYS A 81 -3.87 -3.65 14.83
CA LYS A 81 -4.65 -4.52 15.73
C LYS A 81 -5.52 -3.75 16.72
N TYR A 82 -5.20 -2.48 16.98
CA TYR A 82 -5.92 -1.65 17.95
C TYR A 82 -7.03 -0.80 17.30
N GLY A 83 -7.47 -1.16 16.10
CA GLY A 83 -8.59 -0.50 15.42
C GLY A 83 -8.16 0.72 14.61
N ALA A 84 -7.11 0.58 13.80
CA ALA A 84 -6.73 1.63 12.86
C ALA A 84 -7.91 1.94 11.90
N PRO A 85 -8.36 3.20 11.82
CA PRO A 85 -9.50 3.55 10.97
C PRO A 85 -9.10 3.56 9.49
N PRO A 86 -10.07 3.60 8.56
CA PRO A 86 -9.81 4.01 7.20
C PRO A 86 -9.15 5.40 7.17
N MET A 87 -8.02 5.52 6.48
CA MET A 87 -7.22 6.74 6.43
C MET A 87 -6.74 7.03 5.01
N GLY A 88 -6.51 8.30 4.71
CA GLY A 88 -5.96 8.77 3.46
C GLY A 88 -5.21 10.08 3.68
N GLY A 89 -4.35 10.45 2.75
CA GLY A 89 -3.60 11.70 2.84
C GLY A 89 -2.98 12.09 1.51
N ILE A 90 -2.40 13.28 1.49
CA ILE A 90 -1.72 13.89 0.34
C ILE A 90 -0.53 14.70 0.87
N ALA A 91 0.52 14.79 0.07
CA ALA A 91 1.64 15.70 0.29
C ALA A 91 1.85 16.56 -0.96
#